data_AF-A0A5N6ZN27-F1
#
_entry.id   AF-A0A5N6ZN27-F1
#
_cell.length_a   1.000
_cell.length_b   1.000
_cell.length_c   1.000
_cell.angle_alpha   90.00
_cell.angle_beta   90.00
_cell.angle_gamma   90.00
#
_symmetry.space_group_name_H-M   'P 1'
#
loop_
_entity.id
_entity.type
_entity.pdbx_description
1 polymer ?
#
loop_
_entity_poly.entity_id
_entity_poly.type
_entity_poly.pdbx_seq_one_letter_code
_entity_poly.pdbx_strand_id
1 'polypeptide(L)'
;MPTPESAAFLAKKPTVPPSYEGVDFEDNVAVHNARDAIIREQWVRSMMSRLVGEELGKCYAREGVNHLEKCGALREKYFELLKERKIKGYLFQEKNYFEKSA
;
A
#
# COMPACT_ATOMS: atom_id res chain seq x y z
N MET A 1 18.46 -10.97 4.31
CA MET A 1 19.09 -9.86 3.57
C MET A 1 18.07 -9.31 2.58
N PRO A 2 17.94 -7.99 2.39
CA PRO A 2 17.11 -7.46 1.31
C PRO A 2 17.67 -7.97 -0.02
N THR A 3 16.80 -8.48 -0.88
CA THR A 3 17.15 -8.84 -2.25
C THR A 3 17.68 -7.60 -2.99
N PRO A 4 18.80 -7.71 -3.74
CA PRO A 4 19.32 -6.57 -4.49
C PRO A 4 18.29 -6.08 -5.49
N GLU A 5 18.00 -4.77 -5.46
CA GLU A 5 17.06 -4.13 -6.39
C GLU A 5 17.67 -4.09 -7.80
N SER A 6 16.89 -4.46 -8.82
CA SER A 6 17.34 -4.44 -10.21
C SER A 6 17.44 -3.01 -10.75
N ALA A 7 18.31 -2.76 -11.73
CA ALA A 7 18.44 -1.43 -12.36
C ALA A 7 17.10 -0.93 -12.94
N ALA A 8 16.27 -1.84 -13.47
CA ALA A 8 14.94 -1.51 -13.98
C ALA A 8 13.96 -1.07 -12.87
N PHE A 9 14.09 -1.62 -11.65
CA PHE A 9 13.28 -1.21 -10.51
C PHE A 9 13.69 0.18 -10.02
N LEU A 10 15.00 0.43 -9.88
CA LEU A 10 15.54 1.73 -9.50
C LEU A 10 15.11 2.85 -10.46
N ALA A 11 15.07 2.57 -11.78
CA ALA A 11 14.64 3.53 -12.79
C ALA A 11 13.14 3.88 -12.72
N LYS A 12 12.28 2.99 -12.21
CA LYS A 12 10.82 3.19 -12.14
C LYS A 12 10.31 3.58 -10.76
N LYS A 13 11.19 3.58 -9.76
CA LYS A 13 10.82 3.90 -8.39
C LYS A 13 10.37 5.36 -8.30
N PRO A 14 9.23 5.66 -7.65
CA PRO A 14 8.86 7.04 -7.39
C PRO A 14 9.91 7.76 -6.57
N THR A 15 10.31 8.95 -7.01
CA THR A 15 11.18 9.87 -6.26
C THR A 15 10.40 10.73 -5.27
N VAL A 16 9.08 10.81 -5.44
CA VAL A 16 8.17 11.70 -4.70
C VAL A 16 7.40 10.90 -3.65
N PRO A 17 7.14 11.44 -2.43
CA PRO A 17 6.26 10.79 -1.47
C PRO A 17 4.85 10.55 -2.05
N PRO A 18 4.10 9.56 -1.52
CA PRO A 18 2.73 9.25 -1.94
C PRO A 18 1.71 10.26 -1.36
N SER A 19 1.96 11.56 -1.56
CA SER A 19 1.10 12.67 -1.17
C SER A 19 1.23 13.83 -2.15
N TYR A 20 0.29 14.78 -2.10
CA TYR A 20 0.35 16.02 -2.89
C TYR A 20 1.04 17.18 -2.15
N GLU A 21 1.59 16.92 -0.96
CA GLU A 21 2.25 17.96 -0.15
C GLU A 21 3.55 18.41 -0.83
N GLY A 22 3.62 19.70 -1.17
CA GLY A 22 4.79 20.28 -1.84
C GLY A 22 4.93 19.95 -3.33
N VAL A 23 3.89 19.41 -3.95
CA VAL A 23 3.83 19.20 -5.41
C VAL A 23 3.39 20.50 -6.09
N ASP A 24 4.16 20.95 -7.08
CA ASP A 24 3.75 22.04 -7.96
C ASP A 24 2.71 21.53 -8.96
N PHE A 25 1.50 22.10 -8.91
CA PHE A 25 0.38 21.66 -9.77
C PHE A 25 0.45 22.24 -11.20
N GLU A 26 1.29 23.26 -11.43
CA GLU A 26 1.53 23.79 -12.78
C GLU A 26 2.49 22.87 -13.57
N ASP A 27 3.32 22.08 -12.89
CA ASP A 27 4.17 21.06 -13.50
C ASP A 27 3.42 19.73 -13.68
N ASN A 28 2.97 19.49 -14.91
CA ASN A 28 2.29 18.25 -15.31
C ASN A 28 3.10 16.98 -14.97
N VAL A 29 4.43 17.04 -15.03
CA VAL A 29 5.30 15.87 -14.76
C VAL A 29 5.30 15.58 -13.26
N ALA A 30 5.45 16.61 -12.42
CA ALA A 30 5.39 16.47 -10.97
C ALA A 30 4.04 15.91 -10.50
N VAL A 31 2.94 16.43 -11.03
CA VAL A 31 1.58 15.95 -10.71
C VAL A 31 1.39 14.50 -11.13
N HIS A 32 1.84 14.12 -12.33
CA HIS A 32 1.74 12.73 -12.79
C HIS A 32 2.55 11.77 -11.88
N ASN A 33 3.75 12.18 -11.47
CA ASN A 33 4.58 11.38 -10.57
C ASN A 33 3.95 11.20 -9.19
N ALA A 34 3.30 12.24 -8.64
CA ALA A 34 2.57 12.15 -7.38
C ALA A 34 1.36 11.21 -7.48
N ARG A 35 0.57 11.30 -8.56
CA ARG A 35 -0.56 10.38 -8.83
C ARG A 35 -0.09 8.92 -8.87
N ASP A 36 1.01 8.65 -9.56
CA ASP A 36 1.57 7.29 -9.65
C ASP A 36 2.13 6.81 -8.30
N ALA A 37 2.80 7.68 -7.53
CA ALA A 37 3.25 7.34 -6.17
C ALA A 37 2.09 6.92 -5.25
N ILE A 38 0.99 7.69 -5.26
CA ILE A 38 -0.23 7.40 -4.48
C ILE A 38 -0.82 6.04 -4.86
N ILE A 39 -0.98 5.77 -6.18
CA ILE A 39 -1.56 4.51 -6.64
C ILE A 39 -0.66 3.33 -6.26
N ARG A 40 0.66 3.44 -6.46
CA ARG A 40 1.60 2.37 -6.12
C ARG A 40 1.55 2.02 -4.63
N GLU A 41 1.49 3.01 -3.76
CA GLU A 41 1.38 2.79 -2.31
C GLU A 41 0.07 2.06 -1.94
N GLN A 42 -1.05 2.40 -2.58
CA GLN A 42 -2.30 1.65 -2.38
C GLN A 42 -2.17 0.18 -2.82
N TRP A 43 -1.46 -0.09 -3.91
CA TRP A 43 -1.16 -1.46 -4.33
C TRP A 43 -0.24 -2.18 -3.34
N VAL A 44 0.78 -1.52 -2.79
CA VAL A 44 1.66 -2.08 -1.76
C VAL A 44 0.85 -2.54 -0.56
N ARG A 45 -0.05 -1.70 -0.03
CA ARG A 45 -0.95 -2.07 1.08
C ARG A 45 -1.85 -3.26 0.74
N SER A 46 -2.38 -3.30 -0.49
CA SER A 46 -3.16 -4.43 -0.98
C SER A 46 -2.34 -5.72 -1.02
N MET A 47 -1.09 -5.65 -1.47
CA MET A 47 -0.18 -6.81 -1.50
C MET A 47 0.26 -7.25 -0.10
N MET A 48 0.50 -6.31 0.82
CA MET A 48 0.75 -6.64 2.22
C MET A 48 -0.40 -7.44 2.83
N SER A 49 -1.65 -7.03 2.57
CA SER A 49 -2.82 -7.77 3.06
C SER A 49 -2.92 -9.18 2.46
N ARG A 50 -2.53 -9.37 1.19
CA ARG A 50 -2.48 -10.68 0.53
C ARG A 50 -1.45 -11.59 1.15
N LEU A 51 -0.23 -11.10 1.37
CA LEU A 51 0.86 -11.86 2.01
C LEU A 51 0.47 -12.34 3.41
N VAL A 52 -0.13 -11.46 4.22
CA VAL A 52 -0.62 -11.84 5.55
C VAL A 52 -1.77 -12.86 5.45
N GLY A 53 -2.67 -12.72 4.48
CA GLY A 53 -3.74 -13.69 4.23
C GLY A 53 -3.21 -15.07 3.82
N GLU A 54 -2.18 -15.14 2.98
CA GLU A 54 -1.52 -16.40 2.61
C GLU A 54 -0.85 -17.06 3.81
N GLU A 55 -0.12 -16.29 4.62
CA GLU A 55 0.53 -16.80 5.83
C GLU A 55 -0.48 -17.25 6.89
N LEU A 56 -1.60 -16.53 7.01
CA LEU A 56 -2.74 -16.94 7.84
C LEU A 56 -3.30 -18.28 7.35
N GLY A 57 -3.51 -18.45 6.05
CA GLY A 57 -3.97 -19.71 5.46
C GLY A 57 -3.04 -20.89 5.78
N LYS A 58 -1.72 -20.68 5.71
CA LYS A 58 -0.73 -21.69 6.11
C LYS A 58 -0.80 -22.02 7.60
N CYS A 59 -0.95 -21.01 8.46
CA CYS A 59 -1.12 -21.22 9.90
C CYS A 59 -2.37 -22.07 10.20
N TYR A 60 -3.50 -21.76 9.56
CA TYR A 60 -4.73 -22.54 9.71
C TYR A 60 -4.55 -23.99 9.26
N ALA A 61 -3.85 -24.21 8.13
CA ALA A 61 -3.57 -25.55 7.63
C ALA A 61 -2.62 -26.34 8.55
N ARG A 62 -1.64 -25.69 9.18
CA ARG A 62 -0.66 -26.32 10.07
C ARG A 62 -1.22 -26.65 11.45
N GLU A 63 -1.95 -25.72 12.06
CA GLU A 63 -2.40 -25.83 13.46
C GLU A 63 -3.75 -26.58 13.59
N GLY A 64 -4.52 -26.70 12.51
CA GLY A 64 -5.79 -27.42 12.49
C GLY A 64 -6.76 -26.86 13.53
N VAL A 65 -7.26 -27.72 14.43
CA VAL A 65 -8.24 -27.35 15.48
C VAL A 65 -7.69 -26.26 16.43
N ASN A 66 -6.36 -26.11 16.55
CA ASN A 66 -5.72 -25.15 17.45
C ASN A 66 -5.57 -23.75 16.84
N HIS A 67 -6.10 -23.49 15.64
CA HIS A 67 -5.90 -22.22 14.93
C HIS A 67 -6.41 -20.99 15.73
N LEU A 68 -7.39 -21.17 16.62
CA LEU A 68 -7.94 -20.09 17.46
C LEU A 68 -6.92 -19.53 18.46
N GLU A 69 -6.08 -20.40 19.03
CA GLU A 69 -5.06 -20.01 20.00
C GLU A 69 -3.76 -19.58 19.31
N LYS A 70 -3.37 -20.29 18.24
CA LYS A 70 -2.04 -20.15 17.63
C LYS A 70 -1.99 -19.10 16.50
N CYS A 71 -3.08 -18.90 15.76
CA CYS A 71 -3.10 -18.00 14.60
C CYS A 71 -3.68 -16.61 14.89
N GLY A 72 -3.98 -16.28 16.16
CA GLY A 72 -4.62 -15.03 16.57
C GLY A 72 -3.88 -13.76 16.11
N ALA A 73 -2.55 -13.74 16.27
CA ALA A 73 -1.73 -12.58 15.89
C ALA A 73 -1.75 -12.29 14.37
N LEU A 74 -1.74 -13.33 13.53
CA LEU A 74 -1.85 -13.16 12.07
C LEU A 74 -3.25 -12.70 11.67
N ARG A 75 -4.28 -13.23 12.35
CA ARG A 75 -5.68 -12.85 12.13
C ARG A 75 -5.92 -11.37 12.45
N GLU A 76 -5.42 -10.89 13.58
CA GLU A 76 -5.55 -9.48 14.00
C GLU A 76 -4.88 -8.55 12.99
N LYS A 77 -3.63 -8.84 12.60
CA LYS A 77 -2.92 -8.09 11.56
C LYS A 77 -3.66 -8.09 10.22
N TYR A 78 -4.25 -9.23 9.84
CA TYR A 78 -5.04 -9.30 8.62
C TYR A 78 -6.27 -8.38 8.68
N PHE A 79 -6.95 -8.32 9.82
CA PHE A 79 -8.09 -7.41 10.01
C PHE A 79 -7.69 -5.92 10.04
N GLU A 80 -6.52 -5.59 10.59
CA GLU A 80 -5.98 -4.23 10.51
C GLU A 80 -5.75 -3.81 9.05
N LEU A 81 -5.05 -4.65 8.28
CA LEU A 81 -4.73 -4.38 6.88
C LEU A 81 -5.95 -4.42 5.95
N LEU A 82 -6.99 -5.18 6.31
CA LEU A 82 -8.25 -5.27 5.54
C LEU A 82 -8.92 -3.91 5.35
N LYS A 83 -8.79 -2.99 6.32
CA LYS A 83 -9.37 -1.63 6.24
C LYS A 83 -8.77 -0.81 5.10
N GLU A 84 -7.50 -1.05 4.78
CA GLU A 84 -6.71 -0.25 3.84
C GLU A 84 -6.43 -0.99 2.51
N ARG A 85 -6.82 -2.26 2.40
CA ARG A 85 -6.59 -3.11 1.22
C ARG A 85 -7.19 -2.57 -0.08
N LYS A 86 -8.31 -1.83 -0.01
CA LYS A 86 -9.06 -1.39 -1.19
C LYS A 86 -8.36 -0.22 -1.86
N ILE A 87 -8.06 -0.38 -3.15
CA ILE A 87 -7.54 0.69 -4.00
C ILE A 87 -8.69 1.67 -4.26
N LYS A 88 -8.48 2.94 -3.90
CA LYS A 88 -9.45 4.04 -4.01
C LYS A 88 -9.12 5.00 -5.16
N GLY A 89 -7.92 4.91 -5.74
CA GLY A 89 -7.43 5.83 -6.75
C GLY A 89 -6.92 7.15 -6.14
N TYR A 90 -6.59 8.11 -7.00
CA TYR A 90 -5.98 9.39 -6.59
C TYR A 90 -6.94 10.58 -6.61
N LEU A 91 -8.04 10.50 -7.38
CA LEU A 91 -8.95 11.63 -7.63
C LEU A 91 -9.58 12.21 -6.36
N PHE A 92 -9.95 11.37 -5.39
CA PHE A 92 -10.52 11.84 -4.14
C PHE A 92 -9.52 12.67 -3.33
N GLN A 93 -8.27 12.21 -3.24
CA GLN A 93 -7.21 12.93 -2.53
C GLN A 93 -6.84 14.22 -3.26
N GLU A 94 -6.82 14.20 -4.59
CA GLU A 94 -6.51 15.35 -5.43
C GLU A 94 -7.54 16.47 -5.29
N LYS A 95 -8.85 16.14 -5.35
CA LYS A 95 -9.92 17.14 -5.20
C LYS A 95 -9.95 17.80 -3.82
N ASN A 96 -9.81 16.99 -2.77
CA ASN A 96 -9.87 17.48 -1.40
C ASN A 96 -8.58 18.19 -0.96
N TYR A 97 -7.49 18.08 -1.71
CA TYR A 97 -6.25 18.81 -1.41
C TYR A 97 -6.48 20.33 -1.56
N PHE A 98 -7.15 20.75 -2.62
CA PHE A 98 -7.45 22.16 -2.89
C PHE A 98 -8.42 22.77 -1.87
N GLU A 99 -9.40 21.99 -1.41
CA GLU A 99 -10.33 22.41 -0.34
C GLU A 99 -9.62 22.67 0.99
N LYS A 100 -8.50 21.98 1.25
CA LYS A 100 -7.72 22.14 2.48
C LYS A 100 -6.72 23.30 2.41
N SER A 101 -6.34 23.73 1.21
CA SER A 101 -5.42 24.85 0.97
C SER A 101 -6.12 26.21 0.80
N ALA A 102 -7.45 26.21 0.67
CA ALA A 102 -8.28 27.42 0.68
C ALA A 102 -8.61 27.85 2.13
#